data_AF-Q9ND02-F1
#
_entry.id   AF-Q9ND02-F1
#
_cell.length_a   1.000
_cell.length_b   1.000
_cell.length_c   1.000
_cell.angle_alpha   90.00
_cell.angle_beta   90.00
_cell.angle_gamma   90.00
#
_symmetry.space_group_name_H-M   'P 1'
#
loop_
_entity.id
_entity.type
_entity.pdbx_description
1 polymer ?
#
loop_
_entity_poly.entity_id
_entity_poly.type
_entity_poly.pdbx_seq_one_letter_code
_entity_poly.pdbx_strand_id
1 'polypeptide(L)' 'PYRRLHLCVRNLENISDFDHVNNNTLLADVCLAALHEGAAISSDHGQYKQTNSYSQLCTMLARSFADIG' A
#
# COMPACT_ATOMS: atom_id res chain seq x y z
N PRO A 1 9.76 10.28 1.77
CA PRO A 1 8.45 10.76 2.32
C PRO A 1 8.05 9.95 3.55
N TYR A 2 7.48 10.57 4.59
CA TYR A 2 7.11 9.86 5.83
C TYR A 2 6.20 8.66 5.59
N ARG A 3 5.22 8.76 4.68
CA ARG A 3 4.35 7.64 4.26
C ARG A 3 5.14 6.44 3.74
N ARG A 4 6.14 6.65 2.88
CA ARG A 4 6.95 5.56 2.29
C ARG A 4 7.77 4.79 3.34
N LEU A 5 8.12 5.42 4.46
CA LEU A 5 8.84 4.75 5.54
C LEU A 5 7.96 3.73 6.29
N HIS A 6 6.64 3.86 6.18
CA HIS A 6 5.65 3.07 6.91
C HIS A 6 4.66 2.37 5.97
N LEU A 7 5.14 1.92 4.81
CA LEU A 7 4.36 1.15 3.84
C LEU A 7 3.87 -0.17 4.45
N CYS A 8 2.64 -0.57 4.11
CA CYS A 8 2.03 -1.82 4.56
C CYS A 8 2.53 -3.03 3.75
N VAL A 9 3.85 -3.27 3.75
CA VAL A 9 4.52 -4.29 2.91
C VAL A 9 5.19 -5.41 3.72
N ARG A 10 4.94 -5.49 5.03
CA ARG A 10 5.55 -6.52 5.91
C ARG A 10 5.27 -7.96 5.45
N ASN A 11 4.13 -8.20 4.82
CA ASN A 11 3.84 -9.52 4.24
C ASN A 11 4.79 -9.86 3.09
N LEU A 12 5.25 -8.86 2.31
CA LEU A 12 6.28 -9.03 1.28
C LEU A 12 7.69 -9.20 1.86
N GLU A 13 7.98 -8.61 3.02
CA GLU A 13 9.27 -8.81 3.72
C GLU A 13 9.42 -10.25 4.24
N ASN A 14 8.29 -10.91 4.55
CA ASN A 14 8.24 -12.27 5.09
C ASN A 14 8.11 -13.36 4.00
N ILE A 15 8.11 -13.01 2.71
CA ILE A 15 8.10 -13.94 1.57
C ILE A 15 9.44 -14.69 1.39
N SER A 16 10.42 -14.46 2.27
CA SER A 16 11.79 -15.00 2.21
C SER A 16 11.90 -16.53 2.27
N ASP A 17 10.80 -17.27 2.36
CA ASP A 17 10.76 -18.72 2.14
C ASP A 17 10.64 -19.03 0.64
N PHE A 18 11.79 -18.96 -0.04
CA PHE A 18 11.95 -19.19 -1.49
C PHE A 18 11.34 -20.50 -2.02
N ASP A 19 11.04 -21.46 -1.14
CA ASP A 19 10.48 -22.76 -1.52
C ASP A 19 9.00 -22.71 -1.98
N HIS A 20 8.27 -21.62 -1.69
CA HIS A 20 6.82 -21.51 -2.01
C HIS A 20 6.42 -20.26 -2.81
N VAL A 21 7.40 -19.50 -3.31
CA VAL A 21 7.13 -18.30 -4.11
C VAL A 21 7.01 -18.67 -5.58
N ASN A 22 5.80 -18.55 -6.13
CA ASN A 22 5.51 -18.60 -7.56
C ASN A 22 4.70 -17.36 -7.96
N ASN A 23 4.46 -17.15 -9.26
CA ASN A 23 3.77 -15.95 -9.75
C ASN A 23 2.41 -15.72 -9.09
N ASN A 24 1.68 -16.78 -8.73
CA ASN A 24 0.36 -16.66 -8.13
C ASN A 24 0.42 -16.29 -6.64
N THR A 25 1.36 -16.88 -5.90
CA THR A 25 1.56 -16.54 -4.47
C THR A 25 2.12 -15.13 -4.33
N LEU A 26 3.09 -14.76 -5.17
CA LEU A 26 3.62 -13.39 -5.24
C LEU A 26 2.53 -12.37 -5.57
N LEU A 27 1.67 -12.66 -6.56
CA LEU A 27 0.57 -11.76 -6.92
C LEU A 27 -0.43 -11.59 -5.77
N ALA A 28 -0.77 -12.68 -5.09
CA ALA A 28 -1.67 -12.63 -3.93
C ALA A 28 -1.10 -11.76 -2.81
N ASP A 29 0.20 -11.87 -2.53
CA ASP A 29 0.84 -11.05 -1.49
C ASP A 29 0.97 -9.58 -1.89
N VAL A 30 1.27 -9.28 -3.16
CA VAL A 30 1.28 -7.91 -3.66
C VAL A 30 -0.12 -7.29 -3.57
N CYS A 31 -1.17 -8.03 -3.93
CA CYS A 31 -2.55 -7.59 -3.77
C CYS A 31 -2.92 -7.37 -2.30
N LEU A 32 -2.46 -8.23 -1.40
CA LEU A 32 -2.69 -8.11 0.04
C LEU A 32 -2.03 -6.85 0.60
N ALA A 33 -0.77 -6.58 0.22
CA ALA A 33 -0.06 -5.36 0.59
C ALA A 33 -0.78 -4.10 0.09
N ALA A 34 -1.20 -4.10 -1.18
CA ALA A 34 -1.94 -2.99 -1.78
C ALA A 34 -3.30 -2.73 -1.10
N LEU A 35 -4.00 -3.79 -0.70
CA LEU A 35 -5.25 -3.70 0.05
C LEU A 35 -5.04 -3.03 1.40
N HIS A 36 -4.02 -3.47 2.16
CA HIS A 36 -3.72 -2.90 3.47
C HIS A 36 -3.25 -1.45 3.38
N GLU A 37 -2.37 -1.12 2.43
CA GLU A 37 -1.90 0.25 2.18
C GLU A 37 -3.07 1.17 1.78
N GLY A 38 -3.95 0.70 0.90
CA GLY A 38 -5.15 1.44 0.50
C GLY A 38 -6.12 1.69 1.66
N ALA A 39 -6.32 0.69 2.53
CA ALA A 39 -7.15 0.80 3.72
C ALA A 39 -6.56 1.78 4.75
N ALA A 40 -5.25 1.71 5.00
CA ALA A 40 -4.55 2.62 5.89
C ALA A 40 -4.68 4.08 5.42
N ILE A 41 -4.40 4.34 4.13
CA ILE A 41 -4.53 5.68 3.53
C ILE A 41 -5.98 6.19 3.56
N SER A 42 -6.95 5.31 3.33
CA SER A 42 -8.37 5.66 3.33
C SER A 42 -8.90 5.94 4.74
N SER A 43 -8.45 5.20 5.76
CA SER A 43 -8.75 5.46 7.17
C SER A 43 -8.19 6.82 7.61
N ASP A 44 -6.93 7.05 7.22
CA ASP A 44 -6.21 8.30 7.47
C ASP A 44 -6.76 9.49 6.68
N HIS A 45 -7.58 9.25 5.64
CA HIS A 45 -8.14 10.31 4.80
C HIS A 45 -8.97 11.34 5.59
N GLY A 46 -9.57 10.94 6.72
CA GLY A 46 -10.31 11.86 7.60
C GLY A 46 -9.44 13.02 8.13
N GLN A 47 -8.14 12.79 8.34
CA GLN A 47 -7.20 13.81 8.82
C GLN A 47 -6.70 14.74 7.72
N TYR A 48 -6.88 14.36 6.44
CA TYR A 48 -6.50 15.15 5.27
C TYR A 48 -7.68 15.94 4.66
N LYS A 49 -8.87 15.91 5.29
CA LYS A 49 -10.04 16.71 4.88
C LYS A 49 -9.93 18.22 5.18
N GLN A 50 -8.73 18.74 5.42
CA GLN A 50 -8.52 20.18 5.48
C GLN A 50 -8.32 20.69 4.04
N THR A 51 -9.32 21.42 3.57
CA THR A 51 -9.33 22.36 2.43
C THR A 51 -9.28 21.87 0.97
N ASN A 52 -9.30 20.57 0.62
CA ASN A 52 -9.44 20.17 -0.79
C ASN A 52 -10.33 18.94 -1.05
N SER A 53 -11.20 19.09 -2.06
CA SER A 53 -12.52 18.44 -2.13
C SER A 53 -12.50 16.94 -2.46
N TYR A 54 -11.68 16.43 -3.39
CA TYR A 54 -11.74 15.01 -3.79
C TYR A 54 -10.42 14.41 -4.34
N SER A 55 -9.37 15.21 -4.60
CA SER A 55 -8.19 14.74 -5.35
C SER A 55 -7.00 14.26 -4.50
N GLN A 56 -6.98 14.55 -3.20
CA GLN A 56 -5.82 14.20 -2.36
C GLN A 56 -5.75 12.70 -2.08
N LEU A 57 -6.88 12.03 -1.85
CA LEU A 57 -6.90 10.58 -1.63
C LEU A 57 -6.33 9.80 -2.81
N CYS A 58 -6.85 10.07 -4.02
CA CYS A 58 -6.38 9.42 -5.24
C CYS A 58 -4.90 9.71 -5.51
N THR A 59 -4.43 10.93 -5.21
CA THR A 59 -3.00 11.27 -5.33
C THR A 59 -2.14 10.46 -4.37
N MET A 60 -2.60 10.24 -3.13
CA MET A 60 -1.89 9.46 -2.14
C MET A 60 -1.88 7.97 -2.49
N LEU A 61 -3.01 7.43 -2.94
CA LEU A 61 -3.12 6.07 -3.45
C LEU A 61 -2.21 5.84 -4.66
N ALA A 62 -2.17 6.76 -5.62
CA ALA A 62 -1.30 6.65 -6.80
C ALA A 62 0.19 6.65 -6.43
N ARG A 63 0.59 7.47 -5.45
CA ARG A 63 1.97 7.47 -4.92
C ARG A 63 2.31 6.17 -4.19
N SER A 64 1.37 5.58 -3.44
CA SER A 64 1.60 4.29 -2.80
C SER A 64 1.67 3.14 -3.80
N PHE A 65 0.84 3.16 -4.83
CA PHE A 65 0.92 2.19 -5.93
C PHE A 65 2.31 2.20 -6.58
N ALA A 66 2.87 3.40 -6.84
CA ALA A 66 4.21 3.56 -7.37
C ALA A 66 5.36 3.23 -6.38
N ASP A 67 5.08 3.09 -5.08
CA ASP A 67 6.07 2.63 -4.10
C ASP A 67 6.02 1.10 -3.88
N ILE A 68 4.88 0.44 -4.17
CA ILE A 68 4.69 -1.02 -4.08
C ILE A 68 5.21 -1.74 -5.33
N GLY A 69 4.96 -1.17 -6.51
CA GLY A 69 5.42 -1.71 -7.81
C GLY A 69 6.80 -1.23 -8.19
#